data_AF-A0A812RD86-F1
#
_entry.id   AF-A0A812RD86-F1
#
_cell.length_a   1.000
_cell.length_b   1.000
_cell.length_c   1.000
_cell.angle_alpha   90.00
_cell.angle_beta   90.00
_cell.angle_gamma   90.00
#
_symmetry.space_group_name_H-M   'P 1'
#
loop_
_entity.id
_entity.type
_entity.pdbx_description
1 polymer ?
#
loop_
_entity_poly.entity_id
_entity_poly.type
_entity_poly.pdbx_seq_one_letter_code
_entity_poly.pdbx_strand_id
1 'polypeptide(L)'
;MNFSSYIVLSTLVVAGVVAHAFVVHEQFYPAVIYLSTDKMCLAVMYNFAFALFLLLGKIILRVFIGTLRDVEVEQLVDSGRGFLADTILFLVFYAPTIDNREVGTVFLIQYICCVIFMKVFHLTTQIRVSHMFEVGVPRLIVNIKLVGLMALLLGCDLLALSYFYSVASKSSTFFTWILFEALTMSSVVLVSMCKYSIHMIDLRLENGWPAKSVCLFYVDLIHDVVSMTLFLIFMLTFFVQNPSRLPIYMMADVIQVARKLAQRLRSFRRYRRISMNMELCFPDATDAEIEENEFCVICRGLMVCG
;
A
#
# COMPACT_ATOMS: atom_id res chain seq x y z
N MET A 1 2.33 -14.35 22.56
CA MET A 1 3.30 -13.47 23.26
C MET A 1 2.94 -12.03 22.94
N ASN A 2 2.73 -11.18 23.94
CA ASN A 2 2.32 -9.80 23.70
C ASN A 2 3.50 -9.01 23.10
N PHE A 3 3.21 -8.07 22.19
CA PHE A 3 4.26 -7.26 21.57
C PHE A 3 5.14 -6.54 22.61
N SER A 4 4.53 -6.04 23.68
CA SER A 4 5.27 -5.41 24.79
C SER A 4 6.26 -6.38 25.45
N SER A 5 5.86 -7.63 25.68
CA SER A 5 6.78 -8.64 26.25
C SER A 5 7.93 -8.98 25.32
N TYR A 6 7.71 -8.98 24.01
CA TYR A 6 8.77 -9.24 23.03
C TYR A 6 9.83 -8.13 23.01
N ILE A 7 9.41 -6.85 23.03
CA ILE A 7 10.34 -5.72 23.08
C ILE A 7 11.15 -5.74 24.38
N VAL A 8 10.48 -5.88 25.52
CA VAL A 8 11.14 -5.90 26.85
C VAL A 8 12.15 -7.04 26.92
N LEU A 9 11.78 -8.25 26.50
CA LEU A 9 12.68 -9.39 26.49
C LEU A 9 13.88 -9.17 25.57
N SER A 10 13.65 -8.63 24.37
CA SER A 10 14.73 -8.34 23.41
C SER A 10 15.70 -7.29 23.96
N THR A 11 15.20 -6.24 24.62
CA THR A 11 16.03 -5.23 25.27
C THR A 11 16.86 -5.82 26.41
N LEU A 12 16.28 -6.69 27.24
CA LEU A 12 16.98 -7.34 28.35
C LEU A 12 18.11 -8.25 27.86
N VAL A 13 17.86 -9.05 26.82
CA VAL A 13 18.86 -9.97 26.25
C VAL A 13 20.04 -9.20 25.68
N VAL A 14 19.80 -8.11 24.94
CA VAL A 14 20.88 -7.26 24.40
C VAL A 14 21.67 -6.60 25.51
N ALA A 15 20.99 -6.03 26.51
CA ALA A 15 21.66 -5.42 27.66
C ALA A 15 22.57 -6.43 28.37
N GLY A 16 22.12 -7.68 28.52
CA GLY A 16 22.91 -8.77 29.10
C GLY A 16 24.14 -9.13 28.26
N VAL A 17 23.99 -9.29 26.95
CA VAL A 17 25.11 -9.61 26.04
C VAL A 17 26.14 -8.48 26.00
N VAL A 18 25.68 -7.24 25.94
CA VAL A 18 26.56 -6.06 25.96
C VAL A 18 27.28 -5.96 27.31
N ALA A 19 26.58 -6.12 28.44
CA ALA A 19 27.21 -6.11 29.76
C ALA A 19 28.25 -7.23 29.91
N HIS A 20 27.94 -8.45 29.47
CA HIS A 20 28.89 -9.57 29.47
C HIS A 20 30.14 -9.26 28.64
N ALA A 21 29.98 -8.68 27.43
CA ALA A 21 31.11 -8.31 26.58
C ALA A 21 32.02 -7.27 27.25
N PHE A 22 31.46 -6.27 27.93
CA PHE A 22 32.23 -5.25 28.64
C PHE A 22 32.92 -5.78 29.89
N VAL A 23 32.30 -6.73 30.62
CA VAL A 23 32.91 -7.37 31.80
C VAL A 23 34.08 -8.27 31.41
N VAL A 24 33.97 -9.01 30.30
CA VAL A 24 35.03 -9.95 29.87
C VAL A 24 36.21 -9.24 29.23
N HIS A 25 35.96 -8.21 28.42
CA HIS A 25 37.00 -7.62 27.59
C HIS A 25 37.62 -6.32 28.15
N GLU A 26 37.01 -5.69 29.17
CA GLU A 26 37.37 -4.42 29.89
C GLU A 26 37.64 -3.18 29.01
N GLN A 27 38.27 -3.35 27.87
CA GLN A 27 38.57 -2.37 26.84
C GLN A 27 37.46 -2.32 25.78
N PHE A 28 37.17 -1.10 25.30
CA PHE A 28 36.09 -0.85 24.34
C PHE A 28 36.27 -1.58 23.01
N TYR A 29 37.48 -1.55 22.43
CA TYR A 29 37.73 -2.09 21.09
C TYR A 29 37.57 -3.62 21.01
N PRO A 30 38.16 -4.43 21.90
CA PRO A 30 37.96 -5.88 21.90
C PRO A 30 36.50 -6.27 22.18
N ALA A 31 35.78 -5.53 23.04
CA ALA A 31 34.36 -5.77 23.30
C ALA A 31 33.51 -5.58 22.03
N VAL A 32 33.75 -4.50 21.26
CA VAL A 32 33.03 -4.25 19.99
C VAL A 32 33.38 -5.30 18.94
N ILE A 33 34.64 -5.75 18.86
CA ILE A 33 35.01 -6.84 17.96
C ILE A 33 34.24 -8.11 18.33
N TYR A 34 34.23 -8.49 19.61
CA TYR A 34 33.49 -9.67 20.09
C TYR A 34 32.00 -9.60 19.71
N LEU A 35 31.35 -8.45 19.97
CA LEU A 35 29.95 -8.21 19.61
C LEU A 35 29.67 -8.27 18.09
N SER A 36 30.66 -7.96 17.25
CA SER A 36 30.51 -7.88 15.78
C SER A 36 31.05 -9.10 15.01
N THR A 37 31.80 -9.99 15.66
CA THR A 37 32.30 -11.23 15.03
C THR A 37 31.60 -12.47 15.54
N ASP A 38 31.18 -12.50 16.81
CA ASP A 38 30.51 -13.68 17.34
C ASP A 38 29.09 -13.83 16.76
N LYS A 39 28.78 -15.04 16.29
CA LYS A 39 27.51 -15.33 15.59
C LYS A 39 26.30 -15.20 16.50
N MET A 40 26.44 -15.55 17.79
CA MET A 40 25.34 -15.47 18.75
C MET A 40 25.09 -14.01 19.14
N CYS A 41 26.15 -13.24 19.37
CA CYS A 41 26.05 -11.79 19.63
C CYS A 41 25.41 -11.06 18.45
N LEU A 42 25.85 -11.34 17.22
CA LEU A 42 25.26 -10.78 16.00
C LEU A 42 23.77 -11.13 15.87
N ALA A 43 23.36 -12.37 16.15
CA ALA A 43 21.96 -12.79 16.09
C ALA A 43 21.08 -12.01 17.09
N VAL A 44 21.57 -11.81 18.33
CA VAL A 44 20.89 -11.01 19.34
C VAL A 44 20.76 -9.54 18.91
N MET A 45 21.84 -8.97 18.36
CA MET A 45 21.86 -7.59 17.85
C MET A 45 20.88 -7.40 16.69
N TYR A 46 20.83 -8.34 15.74
CA TYR A 46 19.88 -8.28 14.62
C TYR A 46 18.42 -8.42 15.07
N ASN A 47 18.12 -9.32 16.02
CA ASN A 47 16.78 -9.43 16.59
C ASN A 47 16.35 -8.11 17.26
N PHE A 48 17.27 -7.43 17.96
CA PHE A 48 16.98 -6.14 18.58
C PHE A 48 16.78 -5.02 17.57
N ALA A 49 17.62 -4.96 16.52
CA ALA A 49 17.42 -4.02 15.42
C ALA A 49 16.04 -4.22 14.77
N PHE A 50 15.62 -5.46 14.56
CA PHE A 50 14.29 -5.79 14.05
C PHE A 50 13.18 -5.39 15.03
N ALA A 51 13.38 -5.61 16.34
CA ALA A 51 12.43 -5.18 17.37
C ALA A 51 12.24 -3.65 17.40
N LEU A 52 13.34 -2.89 17.30
CA LEU A 52 13.31 -1.42 17.21
C LEU A 52 12.60 -0.96 15.92
N PHE A 53 12.85 -1.63 14.80
CA PHE A 53 12.17 -1.36 13.54
C PHE A 53 10.66 -1.52 13.63
N LEU A 54 10.18 -2.62 14.23
CA LEU A 54 8.76 -2.84 14.48
C LEU A 54 8.16 -1.82 15.45
N LEU A 55 8.91 -1.42 16.47
CA LEU A 55 8.50 -0.39 17.43
C LEU A 55 8.31 0.96 16.73
N LEU A 56 9.28 1.36 15.90
CA LEU A 56 9.22 2.58 15.10
C LEU A 56 7.99 2.57 14.18
N GLY A 57 7.72 1.45 13.52
CA GLY A 57 6.51 1.27 12.71
C GLY A 57 5.23 1.49 13.52
N LYS A 58 5.12 0.88 14.71
CA LYS A 58 3.95 1.08 15.59
C LYS A 58 3.80 2.50 16.11
N ILE A 59 4.92 3.18 16.39
CA ILE A 59 4.90 4.59 16.81
C ILE A 59 4.33 5.45 15.68
N ILE A 60 4.82 5.29 14.45
CA ILE A 60 4.34 6.05 13.29
C ILE A 60 2.84 5.77 13.07
N LEU A 61 2.42 4.51 13.08
CA LEU A 61 0.99 4.14 12.96
C LEU A 61 0.14 4.80 14.05
N ARG A 62 0.59 4.80 15.30
CA ARG A 62 -0.14 5.40 16.42
C ARG A 62 -0.19 6.93 16.33
N VAL A 63 0.88 7.58 15.86
CA VAL A 63 0.96 9.05 15.74
C VAL A 63 0.02 9.56 14.65
N PHE A 64 0.05 8.93 13.46
CA PHE A 64 -0.68 9.40 12.28
C PHE A 64 -2.09 8.81 12.16
N ILE A 65 -2.26 7.50 12.33
CA ILE A 65 -3.55 6.80 12.12
C ILE A 65 -4.31 6.59 13.42
N GLY A 66 -3.60 6.31 14.51
CA GLY A 66 -4.21 6.01 15.82
C GLY A 66 -4.56 4.53 15.96
N THR A 67 -5.79 4.23 16.39
CA THR A 67 -6.27 2.84 16.56
C THR A 67 -6.96 2.36 15.28
N LEU A 68 -6.51 1.22 14.77
CA LEU A 68 -7.14 0.51 13.65
C LEU A 68 -8.38 -0.25 14.15
N ARG A 69 -9.42 -0.28 13.32
CA ARG A 69 -10.63 -1.08 13.56
C ARG A 69 -10.39 -2.54 13.18
N ASP A 70 -11.18 -3.45 13.74
CA ASP A 70 -11.04 -4.90 13.47
C ASP A 70 -11.16 -5.22 11.97
N VAL A 71 -12.08 -4.58 11.26
CA VAL A 71 -12.24 -4.71 9.80
C VAL A 71 -10.97 -4.25 9.04
N GLU A 72 -10.37 -3.13 9.48
CA GLU A 72 -9.14 -2.61 8.87
C GLU A 72 -7.96 -3.55 9.12
N VAL A 73 -7.89 -4.15 10.32
CA VAL A 73 -6.86 -5.14 10.69
C VAL A 73 -7.01 -6.42 9.89
N GLU A 74 -8.23 -6.95 9.75
CA GLU A 74 -8.50 -8.16 8.97
C GLU A 74 -8.09 -7.98 7.50
N GLN A 75 -8.52 -6.88 6.88
CA GLN A 75 -8.15 -6.57 5.50
C GLN A 75 -6.64 -6.34 5.34
N LEU A 76 -5.99 -5.70 6.31
CA LEU A 76 -4.53 -5.51 6.33
C LEU A 76 -3.80 -6.85 6.42
N VAL A 77 -4.29 -7.79 7.24
CA VAL A 77 -3.70 -9.12 7.39
C VAL A 77 -3.86 -9.93 6.12
N ASP A 78 -5.03 -9.93 5.50
CA ASP A 78 -5.29 -10.72 4.29
C ASP A 78 -4.53 -10.19 3.08
N SER A 79 -4.60 -8.88 2.85
CA SER A 79 -3.80 -8.22 1.81
C SER A 79 -2.30 -8.35 2.11
N GLY A 80 -1.96 -8.34 3.40
CA GLY A 80 -0.61 -8.52 3.93
C GLY A 80 0.03 -9.84 3.55
N ARG A 81 -0.71 -10.93 3.75
CA ARG A 81 -0.30 -12.29 3.39
C ARG A 81 -0.07 -12.41 1.89
N GLY A 82 -0.94 -11.79 1.07
CA GLY A 82 -0.81 -11.79 -0.39
C GLY A 82 0.50 -11.18 -0.86
N PHE A 83 0.78 -9.93 -0.50
CA PHE A 83 1.99 -9.27 -1.00
C PHE A 83 3.28 -9.91 -0.46
N LEU A 84 3.26 -10.48 0.76
CA LEU A 84 4.40 -11.21 1.31
C LEU A 84 4.68 -12.46 0.49
N ALA A 85 3.64 -13.22 0.12
CA ALA A 85 3.78 -14.38 -0.74
C ALA A 85 4.38 -13.99 -2.10
N ASP A 86 3.88 -12.92 -2.73
CA ASP A 86 4.40 -12.44 -4.02
C ASP A 86 5.88 -12.04 -3.92
N THR A 87 6.28 -11.36 -2.84
CA THR A 87 7.67 -10.91 -2.62
C THR A 87 8.61 -12.11 -2.41
N ILE A 88 8.19 -13.11 -1.63
CA ILE A 88 8.96 -14.34 -1.42
C ILE A 88 9.11 -15.11 -2.73
N LEU A 89 8.02 -15.20 -3.50
CA LEU A 89 8.00 -15.96 -4.74
C LEU A 89 8.88 -15.33 -5.81
N PHE A 90 8.85 -13.99 -5.89
CA PHE A 90 9.79 -13.21 -6.68
C PHE A 90 11.25 -13.50 -6.28
N LEU A 91 11.56 -13.48 -4.98
CA LEU A 91 12.90 -13.73 -4.47
C LEU A 91 13.41 -15.14 -4.83
N VAL A 92 12.56 -16.15 -4.63
CA VAL A 92 12.90 -17.56 -4.84
C VAL A 92 13.09 -17.87 -6.32
N PHE A 93 12.18 -17.41 -7.19
CA PHE A 93 12.26 -17.77 -8.61
C PHE A 93 13.22 -16.90 -9.41
N TYR A 94 13.42 -15.64 -9.01
CA TYR A 94 14.23 -14.75 -9.82
C TYR A 94 15.71 -14.76 -9.45
N ALA A 95 16.02 -14.94 -8.16
CA ALA A 95 17.36 -14.78 -7.61
C ALA A 95 18.02 -13.46 -8.08
N PRO A 96 17.67 -12.32 -7.44
CA PRO A 96 18.05 -10.99 -7.90
C PRO A 96 19.57 -10.82 -7.96
N THR A 97 20.02 -10.06 -8.95
CA THR A 97 21.43 -9.80 -9.25
C THR A 97 21.70 -8.30 -9.30
N ILE A 98 22.89 -7.89 -8.83
CA ILE A 98 23.46 -6.55 -9.00
C ILE A 98 24.73 -6.72 -9.82
N ASP A 99 24.80 -6.06 -10.97
CA ASP A 99 25.92 -6.16 -11.92
C ASP A 99 26.32 -7.62 -12.23
N ASN A 100 25.32 -8.45 -12.53
CA ASN A 100 25.45 -9.89 -12.78
C ASN A 100 26.05 -10.72 -11.64
N ARG A 101 26.21 -10.16 -10.45
CA ARG A 101 26.60 -10.89 -9.23
C ARG A 101 25.39 -11.08 -8.32
N GLU A 102 25.39 -12.17 -7.57
CA GLU A 102 24.38 -12.42 -6.55
C GLU A 102 24.47 -11.35 -5.46
N VAL A 103 23.32 -10.87 -5.02
CA VAL A 103 23.22 -9.86 -3.98
C VAL A 103 23.56 -10.50 -2.63
N GLY A 104 24.42 -9.84 -1.85
CA GLY A 104 24.70 -10.27 -0.48
C GLY A 104 23.41 -10.39 0.35
N THR A 105 23.25 -11.50 1.06
CA THR A 105 22.02 -11.85 1.79
C THR A 105 21.59 -10.77 2.80
N VAL A 106 22.54 -10.18 3.52
CA VAL A 106 22.27 -9.12 4.50
C VAL A 106 21.71 -7.87 3.83
N PHE A 107 22.32 -7.44 2.71
CA PHE A 107 21.87 -6.28 1.94
C PHE A 107 20.47 -6.54 1.35
N LEU A 108 20.26 -7.72 0.79
CA LEU A 108 18.98 -8.14 0.22
C LEU A 108 17.83 -8.07 1.25
N ILE A 109 18.04 -8.66 2.44
CA ILE A 109 17.05 -8.65 3.52
C ILE A 109 16.75 -7.23 3.99
N GLN A 110 17.76 -6.37 4.14
CA GLN A 110 17.58 -4.99 4.59
C GLN A 110 16.65 -4.18 3.66
N TYR A 111 16.87 -4.26 2.35
CA TYR A 111 16.02 -3.56 1.37
C TYR A 111 14.62 -4.16 1.30
N ILE A 112 14.49 -5.49 1.36
CA ILE A 112 13.17 -6.15 1.38
C ILE A 112 12.38 -5.74 2.62
N CYS A 113 13.01 -5.70 3.79
CA CYS A 113 12.36 -5.22 5.02
C CYS A 113 11.87 -3.76 4.88
N CYS A 114 12.69 -2.88 4.29
CA CYS A 114 12.32 -1.48 4.04
C CYS A 114 11.13 -1.37 3.07
N VAL A 115 11.16 -2.11 1.97
CA VAL A 115 10.07 -2.16 0.98
C VAL A 115 8.77 -2.66 1.62
N ILE A 116 8.81 -3.79 2.34
CA ILE A 116 7.63 -4.35 3.02
C ILE A 116 7.06 -3.34 4.03
N PHE A 117 7.92 -2.66 4.78
CA PHE A 117 7.49 -1.64 5.72
C PHE A 117 6.76 -0.50 5.01
N MET A 118 7.35 0.04 3.93
CA MET A 118 6.69 1.05 3.11
C MET A 118 5.35 0.53 2.57
N LYS A 119 5.28 -0.69 2.03
CA LYS A 119 4.03 -1.31 1.54
C LYS A 119 2.94 -1.34 2.61
N VAL A 120 3.28 -1.72 3.84
CA VAL A 120 2.32 -1.80 4.94
C VAL A 120 1.73 -0.43 5.26
N PHE A 121 2.54 0.64 5.25
CA PHE A 121 2.01 2.01 5.46
C PHE A 121 1.11 2.48 4.32
N HIS A 122 1.48 2.18 3.08
CA HIS A 122 0.66 2.46 1.91
C HIS A 122 -0.69 1.76 1.97
N LEU A 123 -0.67 0.45 2.21
CA LEU A 123 -1.85 -0.38 2.35
C LEU A 123 -2.74 0.09 3.51
N THR A 124 -2.15 0.41 4.66
CA THR A 124 -2.90 0.93 5.81
C THR A 124 -3.59 2.25 5.48
N THR A 125 -2.90 3.14 4.77
CA THR A 125 -3.45 4.44 4.36
C THR A 125 -4.59 4.28 3.34
N GLN A 126 -4.43 3.38 2.37
CA GLN A 126 -5.47 3.05 1.38
C GLN A 126 -6.74 2.49 2.04
N ILE A 127 -6.59 1.52 2.96
CA ILE A 127 -7.70 0.94 3.72
C ILE A 127 -8.39 2.03 4.53
N ARG A 128 -7.61 2.90 5.21
CA ARG A 128 -8.17 3.97 6.03
C ARG A 128 -8.97 4.96 5.20
N VAL A 129 -8.45 5.45 4.08
CA VAL A 129 -9.17 6.39 3.19
C VAL A 129 -10.49 5.77 2.70
N SER A 130 -10.49 4.48 2.40
CA SER A 130 -11.67 3.78 1.87
C SER A 130 -12.79 3.67 2.92
N HIS A 131 -12.47 3.35 4.18
CA HIS A 131 -13.47 3.12 5.22
C HIS A 131 -13.72 4.32 6.15
N MET A 132 -12.96 5.42 6.05
CA MET A 132 -13.05 6.53 7.01
C MET A 132 -14.40 7.24 6.95
N PHE A 133 -15.00 7.37 5.76
CA PHE A 133 -16.24 8.12 5.56
C PHE A 133 -17.52 7.28 5.73
N GLU A 134 -17.39 5.96 5.94
CA GLU A 134 -18.54 5.08 6.24
C GLU A 134 -19.07 5.28 7.66
N VAL A 135 -18.24 5.76 8.59
CA VAL A 135 -18.59 5.91 10.03
C VAL A 135 -19.07 7.32 10.38
N GLY A 136 -18.82 8.30 9.50
CA GLY A 136 -19.19 9.70 9.70
C GLY A 136 -18.03 10.66 9.45
N VAL A 137 -18.24 11.95 9.77
CA VAL A 137 -17.27 13.02 9.51
C VAL A 137 -16.16 13.01 10.58
N PRO A 138 -14.90 12.75 10.23
CA PRO A 138 -13.80 12.75 11.18
C PRO A 138 -13.43 14.17 11.66
N ARG A 139 -12.85 14.26 12.86
CA ARG A 139 -12.32 15.52 13.40
C ARG A 139 -11.18 16.05 12.52
N LEU A 140 -11.06 17.38 12.40
CA LEU A 140 -10.04 18.06 11.58
C LEU A 140 -8.60 17.61 11.88
N ILE A 141 -8.27 17.34 13.15
CA ILE A 141 -6.92 16.88 13.55
C ILE A 141 -6.58 15.54 12.89
N VAL A 142 -7.55 14.63 12.77
CA VAL A 142 -7.36 13.31 12.16
C VAL A 142 -7.13 13.48 10.65
N ASN A 143 -7.87 14.39 10.01
CA ASN A 143 -7.69 14.72 8.60
C ASN A 143 -6.31 15.29 8.30
N ILE A 144 -5.84 16.26 9.10
CA ILE A 144 -4.50 16.85 8.93
C ILE A 144 -3.42 15.78 9.07
N LYS A 145 -3.55 14.87 10.05
CA LYS A 145 -2.61 13.76 10.24
C LYS A 145 -2.61 12.80 9.04
N LEU A 146 -3.78 12.43 8.53
CA LEU A 146 -3.89 11.51 7.40
C LEU A 146 -3.33 12.12 6.11
N VAL A 147 -3.65 13.39 5.83
CA VAL A 147 -3.07 14.12 4.69
C VAL A 147 -1.56 14.27 4.84
N GLY A 148 -1.08 14.58 6.04
CA GLY A 148 0.36 14.62 6.35
C GLY A 148 1.06 13.28 6.12
N LEU A 149 0.43 12.17 6.50
CA LEU A 149 0.96 10.82 6.25
C LEU A 149 1.01 10.51 4.74
N MET A 150 -0.07 10.78 4.00
CA MET A 150 -0.09 10.56 2.55
C MET A 150 0.96 11.42 1.83
N ALA A 151 1.14 12.67 2.25
CA ALA A 151 2.16 13.55 1.68
C ALA A 151 3.58 13.10 2.01
N LEU A 152 3.81 12.61 3.23
CA LEU A 152 5.09 12.02 3.64
C LEU A 152 5.42 10.77 2.81
N LEU A 153 4.45 9.85 2.65
CA LEU A 153 4.63 8.65 1.84
C LEU A 153 4.94 8.99 0.38
N LEU A 154 4.18 9.91 -0.22
CA LEU A 154 4.46 10.38 -1.58
C LEU A 154 5.85 11.02 -1.70
N GLY A 155 6.27 11.81 -0.70
CA GLY A 155 7.61 12.38 -0.65
C GLY A 155 8.70 11.32 -0.61
N CYS A 156 8.56 10.30 0.25
CA CYS A 156 9.47 9.16 0.32
C CYS A 156 9.50 8.37 -1.00
N ASP A 157 8.36 8.16 -1.65
CA ASP A 157 8.28 7.46 -2.94
C ASP A 157 8.98 8.25 -4.04
N LEU A 158 8.76 9.56 -4.14
CA LEU A 158 9.42 10.41 -5.14
C LEU A 158 10.95 10.44 -4.94
N LEU A 159 11.41 10.49 -3.69
CA LEU A 159 12.82 10.36 -3.37
C LEU A 159 13.38 8.99 -3.79
N ALA A 160 12.67 7.91 -3.46
CA ALA A 160 13.05 6.55 -3.86
C ALA A 160 13.10 6.43 -5.39
N LEU A 161 12.08 6.91 -6.11
CA LEU A 161 12.02 6.92 -7.56
C LEU A 161 13.21 7.68 -8.17
N SER A 162 13.53 8.88 -7.66
CA SER A 162 14.65 9.67 -8.17
C SER A 162 16.00 8.96 -7.98
N TYR A 163 16.20 8.35 -6.82
CA TYR A 163 17.41 7.60 -6.50
C TYR A 163 17.53 6.33 -7.35
N PHE A 164 16.51 5.47 -7.33
CA PHE A 164 16.56 4.19 -8.04
C PHE A 164 16.49 4.35 -9.55
N TYR A 165 15.88 5.42 -10.08
CA TYR A 165 15.94 5.70 -11.51
C TYR A 165 17.37 5.99 -11.97
N SER A 166 18.17 6.68 -11.15
CA SER A 166 19.58 6.96 -11.47
C SER A 166 20.49 5.73 -11.37
N VAL A 167 20.15 4.79 -10.48
CA VAL A 167 20.95 3.58 -10.19
C VAL A 167 20.49 2.38 -11.02
N ALA A 168 19.26 2.39 -11.55
CA ALA A 168 18.73 1.31 -12.36
C ALA A 168 19.50 1.19 -13.68
N SER A 169 20.16 0.03 -13.86
CA SER A 169 20.89 -0.33 -15.06
C SER A 169 20.36 -1.64 -15.62
N LYS A 170 20.62 -1.92 -16.91
CA LYS A 170 20.26 -3.20 -17.53
C LYS A 170 20.94 -4.41 -16.88
N SER A 171 22.06 -4.21 -16.19
CA SER A 171 22.82 -5.27 -15.49
C SER A 171 22.30 -5.58 -14.09
N SER A 172 21.48 -4.69 -13.52
CA SER A 172 21.02 -4.78 -12.13
C SER A 172 19.51 -4.98 -12.05
N THR A 173 19.15 -6.25 -11.99
CA THR A 173 17.77 -6.73 -11.91
C THR A 173 17.11 -6.35 -10.58
N PHE A 174 17.90 -6.33 -9.49
CA PHE A 174 17.43 -5.97 -8.16
C PHE A 174 16.95 -4.52 -8.06
N PHE A 175 17.77 -3.57 -8.55
CA PHE A 175 17.40 -2.14 -8.53
C PHE A 175 16.25 -1.83 -9.48
N THR A 176 16.18 -2.54 -10.61
CA THR A 176 15.02 -2.46 -11.51
C THR A 176 13.75 -2.88 -10.78
N TRP A 177 13.76 -3.99 -10.02
CA TRP A 177 12.60 -4.42 -9.24
C TRP A 177 12.18 -3.39 -8.20
N ILE A 178 13.12 -2.85 -7.41
CA ILE A 178 12.80 -1.81 -6.41
C ILE A 178 12.22 -0.56 -7.08
N LEU A 179 12.72 -0.17 -8.25
CA LEU A 179 12.17 0.97 -9.00
C LEU A 179 10.70 0.75 -9.36
N PHE A 180 10.35 -0.43 -9.89
CA PHE A 180 8.95 -0.75 -10.19
C PHE A 180 8.09 -0.82 -8.94
N GLU A 181 8.62 -1.33 -7.83
CA GLU A 181 7.91 -1.35 -6.56
C GLU A 181 7.65 0.07 -6.01
N ALA A 182 8.60 0.99 -6.17
CA ALA A 182 8.38 2.40 -5.84
C ALA A 182 7.34 3.05 -6.76
N LEU A 183 7.31 2.70 -8.05
CA LEU A 183 6.30 3.20 -9.00
C LEU A 183 4.90 2.72 -8.64
N THR A 184 4.73 1.44 -8.27
CA THR A 184 3.44 0.89 -7.86
C THR A 184 2.96 1.54 -6.57
N MET A 185 3.81 1.69 -5.55
CA MET A 185 3.46 2.38 -4.31
C MET A 185 3.02 3.83 -4.56
N SER A 186 3.77 4.56 -5.39
CA SER A 186 3.44 5.94 -5.76
C SER A 186 2.05 6.04 -6.38
N SER A 187 1.72 5.11 -7.29
CA SER A 187 0.38 5.07 -7.92
C SER A 187 -0.75 4.84 -6.90
N VAL A 188 -0.52 4.03 -5.87
CA VAL A 188 -1.49 3.76 -4.79
C VAL A 188 -1.70 5.01 -3.92
N VAL A 189 -0.65 5.76 -3.58
CA VAL A 189 -0.79 7.01 -2.82
C VAL A 189 -1.55 8.06 -3.62
N LEU A 190 -1.21 8.24 -4.90
CA LEU A 190 -1.88 9.21 -5.76
C LEU A 190 -3.38 8.93 -5.86
N VAL A 191 -3.76 7.67 -6.00
CA VAL A 191 -5.17 7.25 -6.03
C VAL A 191 -5.84 7.46 -4.68
N SER A 192 -5.16 7.15 -3.58
CA SER A 192 -5.66 7.42 -2.22
C SER A 192 -5.89 8.91 -1.99
N MET A 193 -4.98 9.77 -2.46
CA MET A 193 -5.11 11.23 -2.42
C MET A 193 -6.30 11.73 -3.27
N CYS A 194 -6.49 11.19 -4.47
CA CYS A 194 -7.63 11.51 -5.33
C CYS A 194 -8.95 11.13 -4.67
N LYS A 195 -9.08 9.91 -4.15
CA LYS A 195 -10.26 9.45 -3.41
C LYS A 195 -10.54 10.33 -2.19
N TYR A 196 -9.51 10.62 -1.39
CA TYR A 196 -9.63 11.49 -0.24
C TYR A 196 -10.13 12.89 -0.63
N SER A 197 -9.63 13.45 -1.73
CA SER A 197 -10.07 14.75 -2.25
C SER A 197 -11.54 14.73 -2.67
N ILE A 198 -11.99 13.68 -3.37
CA ILE A 198 -13.40 13.49 -3.74
C ILE A 198 -14.29 13.44 -2.50
N HIS A 199 -13.89 12.67 -1.48
CA HIS A 199 -14.64 12.59 -0.22
C HIS A 199 -14.67 13.94 0.53
N MET A 200 -13.58 14.71 0.49
CA MET A 200 -13.54 16.02 1.12
C MET A 200 -14.42 17.05 0.40
N ILE A 201 -14.50 16.98 -0.94
CA ILE A 201 -15.40 17.82 -1.73
C ILE A 201 -16.85 17.45 -1.40
N ASP A 202 -17.18 16.16 -1.41
CA ASP A 202 -18.52 15.65 -1.08
C ASP A 202 -19.03 16.15 0.28
N LEU A 203 -18.16 16.17 1.29
CA LEU A 203 -18.51 16.70 2.63
C LEU A 203 -18.76 18.22 2.68
N ARG A 204 -18.29 18.97 1.69
CA ARG A 204 -18.52 20.42 1.61
C ARG A 204 -19.78 20.80 0.86
N LEU A 205 -20.37 19.89 0.08
CA LEU A 205 -21.64 20.13 -0.60
C LEU A 205 -22.81 19.80 0.35
N GLU A 206 -23.71 20.75 0.56
CA GLU A 206 -24.89 20.59 1.44
C GLU A 206 -25.83 19.47 0.96
N ASN A 207 -25.95 19.30 -0.37
CA ASN A 207 -26.81 18.28 -0.98
C ASN A 207 -26.05 16.99 -1.36
N GLY A 208 -24.77 16.87 -0.97
CA GLY A 208 -23.87 15.79 -1.40
C GLY A 208 -23.54 15.85 -2.90
N TRP A 209 -22.52 15.10 -3.33
CA TRP A 209 -22.14 15.05 -4.75
C TRP A 209 -22.89 13.91 -5.46
N PRO A 210 -23.90 14.19 -6.33
CA PRO A 210 -24.72 13.15 -6.97
C PRO A 210 -23.91 12.14 -7.79
N ALA A 211 -22.78 12.56 -8.36
CA ALA A 211 -21.90 11.72 -9.17
C ALA A 211 -20.69 11.13 -8.39
N LYS A 212 -20.68 11.19 -7.05
CA LYS A 212 -19.57 10.67 -6.22
C LYS A 212 -19.20 9.23 -6.54
N SER A 213 -20.19 8.33 -6.58
CA SER A 213 -19.99 6.91 -6.82
C SER A 213 -19.38 6.64 -8.19
N VAL A 214 -19.80 7.42 -9.20
CA VAL A 214 -19.26 7.38 -10.56
C VAL A 214 -17.81 7.86 -10.58
N CYS A 215 -17.50 8.97 -9.91
CA CYS A 215 -16.14 9.51 -9.84
C CYS A 215 -15.17 8.54 -9.13
N LEU A 216 -15.57 7.97 -7.99
CA LEU A 216 -14.79 6.97 -7.28
C LEU A 216 -14.56 5.72 -8.14
N PHE A 217 -15.59 5.28 -8.87
CA PHE A 217 -15.46 4.17 -9.82
C PHE A 217 -14.45 4.46 -10.94
N TYR A 218 -14.44 5.68 -11.50
CA TYR A 218 -13.45 6.06 -12.51
C TYR A 218 -12.03 6.10 -11.94
N VAL A 219 -11.84 6.63 -10.73
CA VAL A 219 -10.54 6.64 -10.06
C VAL A 219 -10.03 5.22 -9.83
N ASP A 220 -10.90 4.31 -9.38
CA ASP A 220 -10.57 2.88 -9.23
C ASP A 220 -10.25 2.20 -10.57
N LEU A 221 -10.99 2.54 -11.62
CA LEU A 221 -10.74 2.01 -12.96
C LEU A 221 -9.38 2.48 -13.50
N ILE A 222 -9.05 3.76 -13.33
CA ILE A 222 -7.76 4.31 -13.75
C ILE A 222 -6.63 3.66 -12.95
N HIS A 223 -6.78 3.53 -11.64
CA HIS A 223 -5.82 2.83 -10.79
C HIS A 223 -5.57 1.40 -11.28
N ASP A 224 -6.64 0.65 -11.53
CA ASP A 224 -6.54 -0.72 -12.02
C ASP A 224 -5.78 -0.76 -13.35
N VAL A 225 -6.12 0.09 -14.33
CA VAL A 225 -5.43 0.17 -15.64
C VAL A 225 -3.96 0.55 -15.48
N VAL A 226 -3.63 1.54 -14.65
CA VAL A 226 -2.25 1.95 -14.38
C VAL A 226 -1.46 0.81 -13.73
N SER A 227 -2.02 0.17 -12.71
CA SER A 227 -1.41 -0.98 -12.04
C SER A 227 -1.16 -2.15 -13.00
N MET A 228 -2.14 -2.47 -13.87
CA MET A 228 -1.95 -3.49 -14.92
C MET A 228 -0.82 -3.13 -15.86
N THR A 229 -0.77 -1.86 -16.28
CA THR A 229 0.21 -1.36 -17.25
C THR A 229 1.61 -1.40 -16.65
N LEU A 230 1.77 -0.95 -15.39
CA LEU A 230 3.04 -1.04 -14.66
C LEU A 230 3.50 -2.49 -14.51
N PHE A 231 2.59 -3.41 -14.20
CA PHE A 231 2.92 -4.84 -14.10
C PHE A 231 3.37 -5.43 -15.44
N LEU A 232 2.69 -5.09 -16.55
CA LEU A 232 3.09 -5.55 -17.89
C LEU A 232 4.46 -4.99 -18.29
N ILE A 233 4.72 -3.70 -18.03
CA ILE A 233 6.02 -3.09 -18.31
C ILE A 233 7.12 -3.75 -17.45
N PHE A 234 6.84 -4.02 -16.18
CA PHE A 234 7.75 -4.72 -15.28
C PHE A 234 8.11 -6.11 -15.83
N MET A 235 7.09 -6.89 -16.20
CA MET A 235 7.26 -8.24 -16.75
C MET A 235 8.03 -8.23 -18.07
N LEU A 236 7.73 -7.31 -18.99
CA LEU A 236 8.46 -7.15 -20.24
C LEU A 236 9.93 -6.74 -20.01
N THR A 237 10.17 -5.76 -19.14
CA THR A 237 11.53 -5.31 -18.80
C THR A 237 12.36 -6.46 -18.24
N PHE A 238 11.77 -7.23 -17.34
CA PHE A 238 12.38 -8.40 -16.73
C PHE A 238 12.69 -9.50 -17.75
N PHE A 239 11.75 -9.81 -18.64
CA PHE A 239 11.91 -10.82 -19.69
C PHE A 239 13.08 -10.48 -20.62
N VAL A 240 13.20 -9.20 -21.00
CA VAL A 240 14.32 -8.72 -21.82
C VAL A 240 15.65 -8.80 -21.06
N GLN A 241 15.66 -8.54 -19.76
CA GLN A 241 16.87 -8.63 -18.95
C GLN A 241 17.32 -10.09 -18.67
N ASN A 242 16.39 -11.04 -18.55
CA ASN A 242 16.71 -12.44 -18.20
C ASN A 242 15.94 -13.46 -19.07
N PRO A 243 16.31 -13.60 -20.35
CA PRO A 243 15.58 -14.48 -21.27
C PRO A 243 15.65 -15.97 -20.90
N SER A 244 16.70 -16.39 -20.19
CA SER A 244 16.95 -17.78 -19.81
C SER A 244 16.24 -18.22 -18.52
N ARG A 245 15.73 -17.28 -17.72
CA ARG A 245 14.98 -17.55 -16.48
C ARG A 245 13.51 -17.23 -16.70
N LEU A 246 12.87 -17.98 -17.61
CA LEU A 246 11.45 -17.85 -17.94
C LEU A 246 10.59 -18.30 -16.75
N PRO A 247 9.91 -17.40 -16.03
CA PRO A 247 9.11 -17.77 -14.88
C PRO A 247 7.73 -18.21 -15.38
N ILE A 248 7.51 -19.53 -15.43
CA ILE A 248 6.18 -20.13 -15.63
C ILE A 248 5.16 -19.52 -14.66
N TYR A 249 5.60 -19.15 -13.45
CA TYR A 249 4.80 -18.44 -12.46
C TYR A 249 4.21 -17.09 -12.97
N MET A 250 4.98 -16.28 -13.71
CA MET A 250 4.48 -14.98 -14.19
C MET A 250 3.35 -15.12 -15.23
N MET A 251 3.21 -16.27 -15.90
CA MET A 251 2.09 -16.51 -16.81
C MET A 251 0.75 -16.57 -16.08
N ALA A 252 0.72 -17.08 -14.85
CA ALA A 252 -0.49 -17.11 -14.03
C ALA A 252 -0.95 -15.68 -13.69
N ASP A 253 -0.01 -14.80 -13.31
CA ASP A 253 -0.29 -13.40 -13.00
C ASP A 253 -0.77 -12.64 -14.23
N VAL A 254 -0.17 -12.88 -15.41
CA VAL A 254 -0.62 -12.29 -16.69
C VAL A 254 -2.04 -12.72 -17.04
N ILE A 255 -2.38 -14.00 -16.83
CA ILE A 255 -3.75 -14.51 -17.05
C ILE A 255 -4.72 -13.86 -16.06
N GLN A 256 -4.33 -13.74 -14.79
CA GLN A 256 -5.15 -13.07 -13.78
C GLN A 256 -5.35 -11.59 -14.11
N VAL A 257 -4.33 -10.94 -14.66
CA VAL A 257 -4.37 -9.57 -15.13
C VAL A 257 -5.38 -9.42 -16.28
N ALA A 258 -5.28 -10.28 -17.30
CA ALA A 258 -6.22 -10.30 -18.42
C ALA A 258 -7.67 -10.56 -17.96
N ARG A 259 -7.88 -11.45 -16.98
CA ARG A 259 -9.21 -11.72 -16.39
C ARG A 259 -9.77 -10.51 -15.67
N LYS A 260 -8.96 -9.80 -14.86
CA LYS A 260 -9.36 -8.57 -14.16
C LYS A 260 -9.77 -7.49 -15.16
N LEU A 261 -8.98 -7.26 -16.22
CA LEU A 261 -9.33 -6.32 -17.29
C LEU A 261 -10.65 -6.70 -17.97
N ALA A 262 -10.82 -7.97 -18.33
CA ALA A 262 -12.04 -8.47 -18.97
C ALA A 262 -13.28 -8.29 -18.07
N GLN A 263 -13.14 -8.52 -16.76
CA GLN A 263 -14.22 -8.34 -15.80
C GLN A 263 -14.57 -6.85 -15.64
N ARG A 264 -13.57 -5.96 -15.57
CA ARG A 264 -13.77 -4.51 -15.49
C ARG A 264 -14.43 -3.93 -16.74
N LEU A 265 -14.01 -4.36 -17.94
CA LEU A 265 -14.68 -3.99 -19.19
C LEU A 265 -16.15 -4.43 -19.24
N ARG A 266 -16.46 -5.64 -18.72
CA ARG A 266 -17.85 -6.10 -18.61
C ARG A 266 -18.65 -5.23 -17.65
N SER A 267 -18.08 -4.88 -16.49
CA SER A 267 -18.72 -3.98 -15.52
C SER A 267 -18.98 -2.60 -16.12
N PHE A 268 -18.03 -2.04 -16.88
CA PHE A 268 -18.21 -0.75 -17.55
C PHE A 268 -19.31 -0.79 -18.61
N ARG A 269 -19.35 -1.84 -19.45
CA ARG A 269 -20.43 -2.05 -20.43
C ARG A 269 -21.79 -2.21 -19.76
N ARG A 270 -21.84 -2.93 -18.63
CA ARG A 270 -23.07 -3.10 -17.84
C ARG A 270 -23.52 -1.79 -17.21
N TYR A 271 -22.61 -1.01 -16.64
CA TYR A 271 -22.89 0.31 -16.11
C TYR A 271 -23.51 1.21 -17.18
N ARG A 272 -22.87 1.33 -18.35
CA ARG A 272 -23.38 2.14 -19.46
C ARG A 272 -24.76 1.68 -19.94
N ARG A 273 -25.01 0.36 -19.97
CA ARG A 273 -26.33 -0.19 -20.29
C ARG A 273 -27.39 0.18 -19.25
N ILE A 274 -27.06 0.11 -17.96
CA ILE A 274 -27.98 0.46 -16.88
C ILE A 274 -28.29 1.95 -16.89
N SER A 275 -27.29 2.82 -17.04
CA SER A 275 -27.52 4.27 -17.12
C SER A 275 -28.42 4.63 -18.29
N MET A 276 -28.15 4.09 -19.48
CA MET A 276 -29.00 4.30 -20.66
C MET A 276 -30.41 3.75 -20.47
N ASN A 277 -30.55 2.58 -19.84
CA ASN A 277 -31.88 2.01 -19.57
C ASN A 277 -32.64 2.79 -18.49
N MET A 278 -31.93 3.42 -17.55
CA MET A 278 -32.51 4.27 -16.51
C MET A 278 -33.09 5.54 -17.14
N GLU A 279 -32.32 6.22 -18.00
CA GLU A 279 -32.77 7.39 -18.76
C GLU A 279 -33.93 7.08 -19.72
N LEU A 280 -33.95 5.89 -20.33
CA LEU A 280 -35.00 5.50 -21.29
C LEU A 280 -36.30 5.01 -20.62
N CYS A 281 -36.20 4.30 -19.49
CA CYS A 281 -37.37 3.72 -18.83
C CYS A 281 -37.98 4.64 -17.76
N PHE A 282 -37.21 5.60 -17.24
CA PHE A 282 -37.65 6.53 -16.19
C PHE A 282 -37.34 7.96 -16.63
N PRO A 283 -38.11 8.52 -17.57
CA PRO A 283 -38.03 9.93 -17.91
C PRO A 283 -38.39 10.80 -16.68
N ASP A 284 -37.89 12.03 -16.66
CA ASP A 284 -38.22 12.98 -15.60
C ASP A 284 -39.74 13.23 -15.54
N ALA A 285 -40.26 13.36 -14.32
CA ALA A 285 -41.69 13.53 -14.07
C ALA A 285 -42.21 14.82 -14.70
N THR A 286 -43.39 14.75 -15.30
CA THR A 286 -44.04 15.95 -15.88
C THR A 286 -44.67 16.82 -14.80
N ASP A 287 -44.84 18.12 -15.07
CA ASP A 287 -45.43 19.09 -14.11
C ASP A 287 -46.79 18.62 -13.56
N ALA A 288 -47.59 17.97 -14.40
CA ALA A 288 -48.90 17.43 -14.01
C ALA A 288 -48.83 16.23 -13.04
N GLU A 289 -47.79 15.40 -13.15
CA GLU A 289 -47.57 14.25 -12.26
C GLU A 289 -47.02 14.68 -10.89
N ILE A 290 -46.30 15.82 -10.87
CA ILE A 290 -45.79 16.45 -9.63
C ILE A 290 -46.92 17.15 -8.87
N GLU A 291 -47.88 17.77 -9.55
CA GLU A 291 -49.08 18.34 -8.93
C GLU A 291 -49.99 17.25 -8.33
N GLU A 292 -50.06 16.05 -8.92
CA GLU A 292 -50.87 14.94 -8.37
C GLU A 292 -50.22 14.30 -7.13
N ASN A 293 -48.88 14.31 -7.04
CA ASN A 293 -48.13 13.76 -5.91
C ASN A 293 -47.06 14.75 -5.43
N GLU A 294 -47.49 15.83 -4.75
CA GLU A 294 -46.60 16.93 -4.34
C GLU A 294 -45.47 16.53 -3.37
N PHE A 295 -45.61 15.39 -2.67
CA PHE A 295 -44.66 14.95 -1.65
C PHE A 295 -43.73 13.84 -2.15
N CYS A 296 -42.41 14.05 -2.03
CA CYS A 296 -41.43 13.03 -2.32
C CYS A 296 -41.60 11.81 -1.40
N VAL A 297 -41.70 10.60 -1.96
CA VAL A 297 -41.88 9.36 -1.18
C VAL A 297 -40.70 9.07 -0.24
N ILE A 298 -39.50 9.56 -0.55
CA ILE A 298 -38.27 9.30 0.21
C ILE A 298 -38.10 10.28 1.37
N CYS A 299 -38.11 11.59 1.09
CA CYS A 299 -37.86 12.63 2.09
C CYS A 299 -39.12 13.35 2.59
N ARG A 300 -40.29 13.07 2.01
CA ARG A 300 -41.59 13.72 2.28
C ARG A 300 -41.60 15.25 2.16
N GLY A 301 -40.61 15.82 1.44
CA GLY A 301 -40.58 17.23 1.08
C GLY A 301 -41.39 17.53 -0.19
N LEU A 302 -41.74 18.80 -0.41
CA LEU A 302 -42.38 19.28 -1.64
C LEU A 302 -41.44 19.12 -2.84
N MET A 303 -41.94 18.50 -3.90
CA MET A 303 -41.23 18.38 -5.17
C MET A 303 -41.46 19.67 -5.99
N VAL A 304 -40.38 20.25 -6.50
CA VAL A 304 -40.41 21.47 -7.33
C VAL A 304 -39.76 21.13 -8.66
N CYS A 305 -40.40 21.51 -9.78
CA CYS A 305 -39.81 21.31 -11.09
C CYS A 305 -38.61 22.22 -11.30
N GLY A 306 -37.51 21.68 -11.82
CA GLY A 306 -36.24 22.36 -12.05
C GLY A 306 -35.51 21.82 -13.25
#